data_AF-A0AAV0VTW5-F1
#
_entry.id   AF-A0AAV0VTW5-F1
#
_cell.length_a   1.000
_cell.length_b   1.000
_cell.length_c   1.000
_cell.angle_alpha   90.00
_cell.angle_beta   90.00
_cell.angle_gamma   90.00
#
_symmetry.space_group_name_H-M   'P 1'
#
loop_
_entity.id
_entity.type
_entity.pdbx_description
1 polymer ?
#
loop_
_entity_poly.entity_id
_entity_poly.type
_entity_poly.pdbx_seq_one_letter_code
_entity_poly.pdbx_strand_id
1 'polypeptide(L)'
;MDLSLLSPVNFNSFKHGLPKTALKVLSKNLIRFTVNDNLKEFHQKLREELLSFGNNWDNLKKSVEDEYDFENFDSEDEYQEAEETAVLNMTCKTCKNCACCCLKLLVKYNLYSNAYTNLSLAYNYLLTLPVTQVACERSFSTLKFIKNRLRNTLTNEHLEAFMLMSVEKRTLVSIDDDILIDRIGKTSEVMKKNLIM
;
A
#
# COMPACT_ATOMS: atom_id res chain seq x y z
N MET A 1 -0.60 -12.34 16.51
CA MET A 1 -1.01 -11.10 15.82
C MET A 1 -2.02 -11.51 14.75
N ASP A 2 -3.24 -10.96 14.73
CA ASP A 2 -4.33 -11.40 13.81
C ASP A 2 -3.88 -11.50 12.33
N LEU A 3 -2.90 -10.68 11.93
CA LEU A 3 -2.34 -10.64 10.58
C LEU A 3 -1.62 -11.93 10.15
N SER A 4 -1.13 -12.74 11.09
CA SER A 4 -0.48 -14.01 10.73
C SER A 4 -1.45 -15.01 10.10
N LEU A 5 -2.77 -14.88 10.37
CA LEU A 5 -3.80 -15.73 9.77
C LEU A 5 -3.97 -15.47 8.26
N LEU A 6 -3.59 -14.29 7.78
CA LEU A 6 -3.57 -13.96 6.35
C LEU A 6 -2.36 -14.57 5.62
N SER A 7 -1.42 -15.18 6.34
CA SER A 7 -0.32 -15.90 5.71
C SER A 7 -0.79 -17.29 5.24
N PRO A 8 -0.56 -17.66 3.98
CA PRO A 8 -0.97 -18.96 3.46
C PRO A 8 -0.26 -20.15 4.13
N VAL A 9 0.88 -19.91 4.78
CA VAL A 9 1.55 -20.88 5.67
C VAL A 9 0.62 -21.38 6.77
N ASN A 10 -0.28 -20.51 7.25
CA ASN A 10 -1.16 -20.80 8.37
C ASN A 10 -2.54 -21.31 7.94
N PHE A 11 -2.85 -21.40 6.64
CA PHE A 11 -4.17 -21.85 6.19
C PHE A 11 -4.51 -23.26 6.64
N ASN A 12 -3.50 -24.15 6.71
CA ASN A 12 -3.68 -25.49 7.24
C ASN A 12 -4.06 -25.52 8.73
N SER A 13 -3.68 -24.49 9.51
CA SER A 13 -3.94 -24.44 10.96
C SER A 13 -5.41 -24.19 11.30
N PHE A 14 -6.20 -23.66 10.36
CA PHE A 14 -7.60 -23.31 10.58
C PHE A 14 -8.57 -23.91 9.55
N LYS A 15 -8.17 -24.97 8.84
CA LYS A 15 -9.04 -25.73 7.91
C LYS A 15 -10.34 -26.20 8.57
N HIS A 16 -10.30 -26.50 9.87
CA HIS A 16 -11.47 -26.97 10.66
C HIS A 16 -12.27 -25.84 11.32
N GLY A 17 -11.91 -24.58 11.07
CA GLY A 17 -12.65 -23.40 11.54
C GLY A 17 -11.76 -22.36 12.22
N LEU A 18 -12.15 -21.09 12.10
CA LEU A 18 -11.50 -19.97 12.79
C LEU A 18 -12.18 -19.68 14.14
N PRO A 19 -11.41 -19.32 15.20
CA PRO A 19 -11.96 -18.83 16.45
C PRO A 19 -12.92 -17.64 16.24
N LYS A 20 -13.98 -17.54 17.06
CA LYS A 20 -14.95 -16.42 16.99
C LYS A 20 -14.32 -15.04 17.19
N THR A 21 -13.16 -14.99 17.82
CA THR A 21 -12.39 -13.76 18.09
C THR A 21 -11.37 -13.41 17.01
N ALA A 22 -11.11 -14.31 16.05
CA ALA A 22 -10.11 -14.10 15.01
C ALA A 22 -10.46 -12.89 14.14
N LEU A 23 -9.46 -12.11 13.73
CA LEU A 23 -9.59 -10.91 12.90
C LEU A 23 -10.44 -9.79 13.52
N LYS A 24 -10.81 -9.87 14.80
CA LYS A 24 -11.67 -8.86 15.43
C LYS A 24 -11.02 -7.48 15.46
N VAL A 25 -9.71 -7.41 15.68
CA VAL A 25 -8.97 -6.14 15.64
C VAL A 25 -8.82 -5.64 14.21
N LEU A 26 -8.53 -6.55 13.28
CA LEU A 26 -8.42 -6.23 11.85
C LEU A 26 -9.74 -5.66 11.32
N SER A 27 -10.87 -6.30 11.61
CA SER A 27 -12.18 -5.84 11.15
C SER A 27 -12.56 -4.46 11.67
N LYS A 28 -12.22 -4.15 12.92
CA LYS A 28 -12.40 -2.80 13.48
C LYS A 28 -11.58 -1.75 12.72
N ASN A 29 -10.39 -2.11 12.24
CA ASN A 29 -9.55 -1.20 11.47
C ASN A 29 -9.99 -1.07 10.01
N LEU A 30 -10.52 -2.14 9.40
CA LEU A 30 -10.90 -2.14 7.99
C LEU A 30 -12.27 -1.52 7.71
N ILE A 31 -13.20 -1.57 8.66
CA ILE A 31 -14.57 -1.05 8.47
C ILE A 31 -14.60 0.42 8.03
N ARG A 32 -13.61 1.23 8.47
CA ARG A 32 -13.48 2.65 8.11
C ARG A 32 -13.23 2.90 6.61
N PHE A 33 -12.82 1.86 5.89
CA PHE A 33 -12.58 1.91 4.45
C PHE A 33 -13.75 1.34 3.63
N THR A 34 -14.87 1.01 4.28
CA THR A 34 -16.04 0.43 3.63
C THR A 34 -17.24 1.35 3.79
N VAL A 35 -18.19 1.26 2.84
CA VAL A 35 -19.46 2.02 2.88
C VAL A 35 -20.45 1.43 3.89
N ASN A 36 -20.25 0.17 4.31
CA ASN A 36 -21.12 -0.52 5.25
C ASN A 36 -20.57 -0.40 6.68
N ASP A 37 -21.26 0.32 7.56
CA ASP A 37 -20.85 0.52 8.96
C ASP A 37 -21.14 -0.69 9.88
N ASN A 38 -21.72 -1.77 9.36
CA ASN A 38 -22.05 -2.95 10.15
C ASN A 38 -20.82 -3.83 10.43
N LEU A 39 -20.11 -3.51 11.52
CA LEU A 39 -18.92 -4.23 11.96
C LEU A 39 -19.13 -5.74 12.17
N LYS A 40 -20.30 -6.16 12.66
CA LYS A 40 -20.57 -7.60 12.93
C LYS A 40 -20.69 -8.38 11.62
N GLU A 41 -21.40 -7.81 10.66
CA GLU A 41 -21.59 -8.42 9.34
C GLU A 41 -20.28 -8.46 8.56
N PHE A 42 -19.51 -7.36 8.57
CA PHE A 42 -18.18 -7.32 7.96
C PHE A 42 -17.23 -8.35 8.57
N HIS A 43 -17.19 -8.44 9.90
CA HIS A 43 -16.34 -9.41 10.61
C HIS A 43 -16.70 -10.85 10.27
N GLN A 44 -18.00 -11.15 10.16
CA GLN A 44 -18.46 -12.49 9.79
C GLN A 44 -18.11 -12.83 8.34
N LYS A 45 -18.41 -11.93 7.39
CA LYS A 45 -18.10 -12.10 5.97
C LYS A 45 -16.60 -12.28 5.72
N LEU A 46 -15.76 -11.46 6.35
CA LEU A 46 -14.30 -11.57 6.24
C LEU A 46 -13.78 -12.95 6.71
N ARG A 47 -14.36 -13.50 7.78
CA ARG A 47 -13.97 -14.83 8.28
C ARG A 47 -14.41 -15.95 7.36
N GLU A 48 -15.61 -15.85 6.78
CA GLU A 48 -16.13 -16.80 5.80
C GLU A 48 -15.29 -16.79 4.52
N GLU A 49 -14.96 -15.59 4.01
CA GLU A 49 -14.08 -15.39 2.87
C GLU A 49 -12.69 -15.98 3.13
N LEU A 50 -12.08 -15.71 4.28
CA LEU A 50 -10.77 -16.26 4.63
C LEU A 50 -10.79 -17.79 4.74
N LEU A 51 -11.83 -18.37 5.36
CA LEU A 51 -11.97 -19.81 5.50
C LEU A 51 -12.16 -20.48 4.14
N SER A 52 -13.05 -19.94 3.30
CA SER A 52 -13.28 -20.42 1.94
C SER A 52 -12.00 -20.34 1.09
N PHE A 53 -11.30 -19.20 1.15
CA PHE A 53 -10.05 -19.00 0.42
C PHE A 53 -8.96 -19.95 0.89
N GLY A 54 -8.78 -20.10 2.21
CA GLY A 54 -7.76 -20.98 2.80
C GLY A 54 -8.00 -22.46 2.48
N ASN A 55 -9.26 -22.90 2.46
CA ASN A 55 -9.63 -24.26 2.07
C ASN A 55 -9.38 -24.54 0.58
N ASN A 56 -9.62 -23.55 -0.27
CA ASN A 56 -9.44 -23.67 -1.73
C ASN A 56 -8.00 -23.37 -2.21
N TRP A 57 -7.14 -22.87 -1.32
CA TRP A 57 -5.77 -22.44 -1.64
C TRP A 57 -4.94 -23.51 -2.36
N ASP A 58 -5.02 -24.77 -1.90
CA ASP A 58 -4.25 -25.87 -2.49
C ASP A 58 -4.64 -26.17 -3.95
N ASN A 59 -5.85 -25.82 -4.36
CA ASN A 59 -6.34 -25.94 -5.73
C ASN A 59 -5.99 -24.68 -6.53
N LEU A 60 -6.20 -23.51 -5.94
CA LEU A 60 -5.91 -22.21 -6.57
C LEU A 60 -4.42 -22.01 -6.86
N LYS A 61 -3.52 -22.57 -6.04
CA LYS A 61 -2.07 -22.47 -6.27
C LYS A 61 -1.57 -23.35 -7.43
N LYS A 62 -2.28 -24.44 -7.74
CA LYS A 62 -1.91 -25.39 -8.81
C LYS A 62 -2.28 -24.85 -10.19
N SER A 63 -3.42 -24.17 -10.31
CA SER A 63 -3.84 -23.51 -11.56
C SER A 63 -2.97 -22.30 -11.98
N VAL A 64 -1.94 -21.97 -11.18
CA VAL A 64 -0.91 -20.97 -11.52
C VAL A 64 0.29 -21.61 -12.23
N GLU A 65 0.39 -22.95 -12.28
CA GLU A 65 1.50 -23.65 -12.96
C GLU A 65 1.48 -23.50 -14.48
N ASP A 66 0.32 -23.22 -15.06
CA ASP A 66 0.15 -23.00 -16.49
C ASP A 66 -0.06 -21.50 -16.78
N GLU A 67 0.80 -20.95 -17.63
CA GLU A 67 0.69 -19.66 -18.35
C GLU A 67 1.28 -18.35 -17.78
N TYR A 68 2.36 -17.97 -18.51
CA TYR A 68 2.88 -16.68 -18.98
C TYR A 68 3.55 -15.69 -18.01
N ASP A 69 4.84 -15.45 -18.33
CA ASP A 69 5.61 -14.27 -17.98
C ASP A 69 4.80 -13.01 -18.32
N PHE A 70 4.56 -12.19 -17.30
CA PHE A 70 4.14 -10.83 -17.50
C PHE A 70 5.38 -10.06 -17.95
N GLU A 71 5.51 -9.81 -19.25
CA GLU A 71 6.58 -8.97 -19.77
C GLU A 71 6.59 -7.65 -19.00
N ASN A 72 7.75 -7.34 -18.43
CA ASN A 72 8.06 -6.00 -17.96
C ASN A 72 7.92 -5.08 -19.17
N PHE A 73 7.03 -4.09 -19.10
CA PHE A 73 7.13 -2.93 -19.98
C PHE A 73 8.33 -2.10 -19.50
N ASP A 74 9.53 -2.51 -19.92
CA ASP A 74 10.70 -1.65 -19.90
C ASP A 74 10.50 -0.60 -21.00
N SER A 75 10.09 0.59 -20.60
CA SER A 75 10.38 1.79 -21.39
C SER A 75 11.63 2.41 -20.80
N GLU A 76 12.75 2.16 -21.47
CA GLU A 76 14.01 2.90 -21.33
C GLU A 76 13.72 4.39 -21.52
N ASP A 77 13.79 5.18 -20.45
CA ASP A 77 14.18 6.59 -20.52
C ASP A 77 14.74 7.04 -19.16
N GLU A 78 15.86 7.75 -19.27
CA GLU A 78 16.86 8.11 -18.26
C GLU A 78 16.37 8.76 -16.94
N TYR A 79 17.01 8.35 -15.82
CA TYR A 79 17.06 9.01 -14.50
C TYR A 79 15.75 9.28 -13.73
N GLN A 80 14.85 8.31 -13.57
CA GLN A 80 13.88 8.30 -12.45
C GLN A 80 13.69 6.89 -11.88
N GLU A 81 14.71 6.42 -11.15
CA GLU A 81 14.69 5.09 -10.55
C GLU A 81 13.99 5.12 -9.17
N ALA A 82 12.98 4.24 -9.06
CA ALA A 82 12.50 3.61 -7.82
C ALA A 82 11.62 4.43 -6.85
N GLU A 83 10.37 4.75 -7.22
CA GLU A 83 9.35 4.84 -6.15
C GLU A 83 7.93 4.48 -6.59
N GLU A 84 7.55 4.74 -7.83
CA GLU A 84 6.13 4.68 -8.18
C GLU A 84 5.57 3.29 -8.47
N THR A 85 6.43 2.32 -8.77
CA THR A 85 5.97 0.93 -8.88
C THR A 85 6.07 0.19 -7.55
N ALA A 86 6.67 0.73 -6.48
CA ALA A 86 6.98 -0.02 -5.25
C ALA A 86 5.77 -0.47 -4.43
N VAL A 87 4.62 0.21 -4.52
CA VAL A 87 3.42 -0.16 -3.73
C VAL A 87 2.69 -1.37 -4.33
N LEU A 88 2.91 -1.66 -5.62
CA LEU A 88 2.44 -2.89 -6.30
C LEU A 88 3.59 -3.83 -6.72
N ASN A 89 4.85 -3.41 -6.61
CA ASN A 89 6.05 -4.19 -6.94
C ASN A 89 6.62 -5.02 -5.80
N MET A 90 5.84 -5.33 -4.76
CA MET A 90 6.17 -6.52 -3.96
C MET A 90 5.66 -7.77 -4.68
N THR A 91 6.09 -7.95 -5.93
CA THR A 91 5.76 -9.13 -6.71
C THR A 91 6.66 -10.27 -6.25
N CYS A 92 6.22 -11.06 -5.26
CA CYS A 92 6.91 -12.32 -4.97
C CYS A 92 6.91 -13.15 -6.26
N LYS A 93 8.09 -13.33 -6.88
CA LYS A 93 8.28 -14.07 -8.12
C LYS A 93 8.34 -15.58 -7.88
N THR A 94 8.72 -16.03 -6.68
CA THR A 94 9.23 -17.40 -6.47
C THR A 94 8.57 -18.18 -5.31
N CYS A 95 8.03 -17.51 -4.29
CA CYS A 95 7.70 -18.18 -3.01
C CYS A 95 6.36 -18.94 -3.00
N LYS A 96 5.42 -18.65 -3.91
CA LYS A 96 4.06 -19.25 -4.02
C LYS A 96 3.25 -19.37 -2.72
N ASN A 97 3.70 -18.78 -1.60
CA ASN A 97 3.16 -19.02 -0.26
C ASN A 97 3.36 -17.81 0.66
N CYS A 98 3.17 -16.60 0.13
CA CYS A 98 3.14 -15.36 0.93
C CYS A 98 1.87 -14.55 0.66
N ALA A 99 1.63 -13.52 1.47
CA ALA A 99 0.51 -12.61 1.32
C ALA A 99 0.45 -11.92 -0.07
N CYS A 100 1.60 -11.60 -0.68
CA CYS A 100 1.64 -11.04 -2.03
C CYS A 100 1.13 -12.05 -3.09
N CYS A 101 1.44 -13.33 -2.94
CA CYS A 101 0.93 -14.37 -3.85
C CYS A 101 -0.59 -14.53 -3.70
N CYS A 102 -1.12 -14.39 -2.48
CA CYS A 102 -2.56 -14.40 -2.25
C CYS A 102 -3.25 -13.23 -2.97
N LEU A 103 -2.71 -12.02 -2.85
CA LEU A 103 -3.28 -10.86 -3.55
C LEU A 103 -3.20 -11.02 -5.08
N LYS A 104 -2.05 -11.48 -5.62
CA LYS A 104 -1.91 -11.75 -7.06
C LYS A 104 -2.97 -12.72 -7.58
N LEU A 105 -3.26 -13.78 -6.83
CA LEU A 105 -4.29 -14.75 -7.18
C LEU A 105 -5.69 -14.14 -7.17
N LEU A 106 -5.99 -13.32 -6.16
CA LEU A 106 -7.26 -12.61 -6.08
C LEU A 106 -7.46 -11.66 -7.27
N VAL A 107 -6.40 -11.02 -7.75
CA VAL A 107 -6.43 -10.14 -8.93
C VAL A 107 -6.52 -10.95 -10.22
N LYS A 108 -5.68 -11.98 -10.41
CA LYS A 108 -5.62 -12.82 -11.63
C LYS A 108 -6.99 -13.43 -11.96
N TYR A 109 -7.71 -13.93 -10.95
CA TYR A 109 -9.02 -14.53 -11.15
C TYR A 109 -10.19 -13.55 -10.98
N ASN A 110 -9.92 -12.24 -10.90
CA ASN A 110 -10.94 -11.20 -10.66
C ASN A 110 -11.85 -11.51 -9.46
N LEU A 111 -11.28 -12.15 -8.44
CA LEU A 111 -11.97 -12.62 -7.24
C LEU A 111 -12.18 -11.50 -6.21
N TYR A 112 -11.44 -10.39 -6.37
CA TYR A 112 -11.46 -9.23 -5.48
C TYR A 112 -12.78 -8.43 -5.53
N SER A 113 -13.58 -8.55 -6.59
CA SER A 113 -14.76 -7.73 -6.82
C SER A 113 -16.06 -8.41 -6.34
N ASN A 114 -16.17 -9.73 -6.48
CA ASN A 114 -17.41 -10.47 -6.22
C ASN A 114 -17.36 -11.45 -5.04
N ALA A 115 -16.32 -12.27 -4.95
CA ALA A 115 -16.29 -13.40 -4.02
C ALA A 115 -15.47 -13.13 -2.74
N TYR A 116 -14.46 -12.26 -2.82
CA TYR A 116 -13.47 -12.04 -1.76
C TYR A 116 -13.14 -10.56 -1.57
N THR A 117 -14.17 -9.71 -1.52
CA THR A 117 -14.02 -8.24 -1.44
C THR A 117 -13.45 -7.78 -0.10
N ASN A 118 -13.86 -8.39 1.01
CA ASN A 118 -13.35 -8.00 2.33
C ASN A 118 -11.93 -8.55 2.54
N LEU A 119 -11.67 -9.74 2.02
CA LEU A 119 -10.36 -10.38 2.06
C LEU A 119 -9.34 -9.64 1.17
N SER A 120 -9.74 -9.18 -0.02
CA SER A 120 -8.85 -8.36 -0.87
C SER A 120 -8.48 -7.05 -0.20
N LEU A 121 -9.44 -6.39 0.46
CA LEU A 121 -9.20 -5.21 1.28
C LEU A 121 -8.23 -5.50 2.44
N ALA A 122 -8.38 -6.65 3.11
CA ALA A 122 -7.47 -7.06 4.17
C ALA A 122 -6.04 -7.29 3.67
N TYR A 123 -5.86 -7.90 2.49
CA TYR A 123 -4.54 -8.07 1.87
C TYR A 123 -3.93 -6.75 1.42
N ASN A 124 -4.71 -5.86 0.81
CA ASN A 124 -4.25 -4.52 0.46
C ASN A 124 -3.77 -3.78 1.70
N TYR A 125 -4.58 -3.76 2.77
CA TYR A 125 -4.19 -3.15 4.04
C TYR A 125 -2.90 -3.74 4.60
N LEU A 126 -2.76 -5.07 4.62
CA LEU A 126 -1.56 -5.75 5.10
C LEU A 126 -0.31 -5.35 4.29
N LEU A 127 -0.44 -5.22 2.97
CA LEU A 127 0.68 -4.88 2.09
C LEU A 127 1.02 -3.38 2.07
N THR A 128 0.06 -2.51 2.43
CA THR A 128 0.30 -1.07 2.63
C THR A 128 0.96 -0.76 3.98
N LEU A 129 0.88 -1.67 4.96
CA LEU A 129 1.63 -1.48 6.19
C LEU A 129 3.13 -1.43 5.87
N PRO A 130 3.90 -0.47 6.42
CA PRO A 130 5.35 -0.46 6.30
C PRO A 130 5.92 -1.59 7.14
N VAL A 131 5.89 -2.81 6.61
CA VAL A 131 6.34 -4.02 7.33
C VAL A 131 7.87 -4.15 7.26
N THR A 132 8.54 -3.49 6.31
CA THR A 132 9.98 -3.64 6.13
C THR A 132 10.77 -2.50 6.78
N GLN A 133 11.79 -2.88 7.55
CA GLN A 133 12.79 -1.98 8.12
C GLN A 133 13.41 -1.07 7.05
N VAL A 134 13.58 -1.59 5.83
CA VAL A 134 14.14 -0.87 4.67
C VAL A 134 13.35 0.39 4.33
N ALA A 135 12.01 0.37 4.39
CA ALA A 135 11.20 1.56 4.11
C ALA A 135 11.47 2.66 5.14
N CYS A 136 11.52 2.29 6.43
CA CYS A 136 11.88 3.21 7.50
C CYS A 136 13.31 3.76 7.32
N GLU A 137 14.28 2.89 7.00
CA GLU A 137 15.67 3.30 6.76
C GLU A 137 15.80 4.28 5.59
N ARG A 138 15.04 4.09 4.51
CA ARG A 138 14.98 5.05 3.39
C ARG A 138 14.43 6.40 3.85
N SER A 139 13.30 6.42 4.58
CA SER A 139 12.74 7.67 5.12
C SER A 139 13.74 8.38 6.06
N PHE A 140 14.44 7.65 6.92
CA PHE A 140 15.47 8.20 7.80
C PHE A 140 16.72 8.68 7.03
N SER A 141 17.08 8.01 5.92
CA SER A 141 18.15 8.45 5.03
C SER A 141 17.81 9.76 4.34
N THR A 142 16.59 9.90 3.81
CA THR A 142 16.08 11.15 3.23
C THR A 142 16.06 12.28 4.26
N LEU A 143 15.56 12.02 5.46
CA LEU A 143 15.60 12.96 6.57
C LEU A 143 17.04 13.41 6.89
N LYS A 144 17.97 12.45 6.98
CA LYS A 144 19.40 12.73 7.21
C LYS A 144 20.00 13.57 6.08
N PHE A 145 19.64 13.30 4.83
CA PHE A 145 20.08 14.06 3.67
C PHE A 145 19.58 15.52 3.73
N ILE A 146 18.28 15.74 3.96
CA ILE A 146 17.68 17.08 4.11
C ILE A 146 18.39 17.85 5.22
N LYS A 147 18.57 17.21 6.39
CA LYS A 147 19.18 17.82 7.58
C LYS A 147 20.67 18.17 7.37
N ASN A 148 21.42 17.29 6.69
CA ASN A 148 22.84 17.51 6.41
C ASN A 148 23.07 18.55 5.30
N ARG A 149 22.27 18.53 4.23
CA ARG A 149 22.35 19.50 3.12
C ARG A 149 22.01 20.93 3.58
N LEU A 150 21.03 21.08 4.47
CA LEU A 150 20.56 22.38 4.96
C LEU A 150 21.18 22.78 6.31
N ARG A 151 22.26 22.08 6.71
CA ARG A 151 23.15 22.39 7.84
C ARG A 151 22.40 22.72 9.15
N ASN A 152 21.52 21.83 9.63
CA ASN A 152 20.84 21.93 10.95
C ASN A 152 20.14 23.27 11.29
N THR A 153 19.88 24.16 10.32
CA THR A 153 19.30 25.50 10.58
C THR A 153 17.77 25.54 10.42
N LEU A 154 17.15 24.42 10.04
CA LEU A 154 15.70 24.33 9.83
C LEU A 154 14.95 24.16 11.14
N THR A 155 13.86 24.91 11.29
CA THR A 155 12.85 24.64 12.33
C THR A 155 12.13 23.32 12.04
N ASN A 156 11.53 22.71 13.07
CA ASN A 156 10.81 21.45 12.93
C ASN A 156 9.68 21.53 11.88
N GLU A 157 8.97 22.66 11.83
CA GLU A 157 7.88 22.90 10.86
C GLU A 157 8.37 22.88 9.41
N HIS A 158 9.49 23.56 9.11
CA HIS A 158 10.05 23.54 7.76
C HIS A 158 10.62 22.17 7.40
N LEU A 159 11.22 21.47 8.37
CA LEU A 159 11.75 20.12 8.14
C LEU A 159 10.63 19.13 7.78
N GLU A 160 9.50 19.21 8.49
CA GLU A 160 8.31 18.40 8.19
C GLU A 160 7.76 18.72 6.79
N ALA A 161 7.64 20.00 6.45
CA ALA A 161 7.23 20.41 5.10
C ALA A 161 8.16 19.86 4.01
N PHE A 162 9.49 19.95 4.18
CA PHE A 162 10.45 19.41 3.21
C PHE A 162 10.42 17.89 3.10
N MET A 163 10.19 17.17 4.22
CA MET A 163 10.00 15.72 4.17
C MET A 163 8.74 15.38 3.38
N LEU A 164 7.63 16.07 3.64
CA LEU A 164 6.38 15.86 2.91
C LEU A 164 6.56 16.14 1.41
N MET A 165 7.24 17.23 1.06
CA MET A 165 7.56 17.54 -0.34
C MET A 165 8.47 16.50 -0.99
N SER A 166 9.38 15.89 -0.22
CA SER A 166 10.27 14.84 -0.74
C SER A 166 9.53 13.54 -1.01
N VAL A 167 8.59 13.16 -0.13
CA VAL A 167 7.74 11.97 -0.29
C VAL A 167 6.72 12.17 -1.41
N GLU A 168 6.10 13.34 -1.47
CA GLU A 168 5.06 13.68 -2.46
C GLU A 168 5.63 14.38 -3.70
N LYS A 169 6.93 14.23 -3.97
CA LYS A 169 7.62 14.92 -5.07
C LYS A 169 6.92 14.72 -6.41
N ARG A 170 6.39 13.51 -6.67
CA ARG A 170 5.70 13.16 -7.91
C ARG A 170 4.39 13.92 -8.06
N THR A 171 3.62 14.03 -6.98
CA THR A 171 2.42 14.86 -6.90
C THR A 171 2.75 16.32 -7.14
N LEU A 172 3.82 16.84 -6.52
CA LEU A 172 4.26 18.23 -6.70
C LEU A 172 4.66 18.55 -8.14
N VAL A 173 5.37 17.65 -8.82
CA VAL A 173 5.76 17.82 -10.23
C VAL A 173 4.55 17.82 -11.17
N SER A 174 3.44 17.20 -10.76
CA SER A 174 2.19 17.20 -11.55
C SER A 174 1.35 18.47 -11.38
N ILE A 175 1.70 19.35 -10.42
CA ILE A 175 1.01 20.62 -10.20
C ILE A 175 1.56 21.65 -11.19
N ASP A 176 0.66 22.38 -11.83
CA ASP A 176 1.00 23.49 -12.72
C ASP A 176 1.64 24.65 -11.93
N ASP A 177 2.84 25.05 -12.35
CA ASP A 177 3.62 26.10 -11.71
C ASP A 177 2.89 27.46 -11.72
N ASP A 178 2.13 27.78 -12.77
CA ASP A 178 1.37 29.05 -12.88
C ASP A 178 0.24 29.10 -11.85
N ILE A 179 -0.43 27.96 -11.61
CA ILE A 179 -1.47 27.84 -10.57
C ILE A 179 -0.85 28.02 -9.18
N LEU A 180 0.34 27.45 -8.97
CA LEU A 180 1.07 27.54 -7.71
C LEU A 180 1.53 28.97 -7.44
N ILE A 181 2.08 29.65 -8.47
CA ILE A 181 2.50 31.04 -8.41
C ILE A 181 1.31 31.96 -8.11
N ASP A 182 0.17 31.79 -8.78
CA ASP A 182 -1.04 32.59 -8.52
C ASP A 182 -1.56 32.39 -7.08
N ARG A 183 -1.57 31.14 -6.57
CA ARG A 183 -1.93 30.86 -5.18
C ARG A 183 -0.99 31.53 -4.17
N ILE A 184 0.32 31.42 -4.36
CA ILE A 184 1.30 32.04 -3.45
C ILE A 184 1.21 33.56 -3.54
N GLY A 185 1.06 34.11 -4.75
CA GLY A 185 0.86 35.53 -4.99
C GLY A 185 -0.36 36.11 -4.26
N LYS A 186 -1.45 35.33 -4.14
CA LYS A 186 -2.65 35.73 -3.37
C LYS A 186 -2.43 35.77 -1.86
N THR A 187 -1.34 35.21 -1.34
CA THR A 187 -1.09 35.11 0.11
C THR A 187 -0.54 36.43 0.70
N SER A 188 0.11 37.28 -0.11
CA SER A 188 0.62 38.57 0.33
C SER A 188 0.82 39.54 -0.84
N GLU A 189 0.53 40.83 -0.64
CA GLU A 189 0.80 41.88 -1.62
C GLU A 189 2.28 41.97 -2.02
N VAL A 190 3.20 41.62 -1.11
CA VAL A 190 4.65 41.58 -1.39
C VAL A 190 4.98 40.41 -2.32
N MET A 191 4.39 39.23 -2.10
CA MET A 191 4.61 38.05 -2.94
C MET A 191 4.00 38.25 -4.33
N LYS A 192 2.80 38.84 -4.40
CA LYS A 192 2.14 39.17 -5.67
C LYS A 192 3.01 40.02 -6.58
N LYS A 193 3.66 41.05 -6.03
CA LYS A 193 4.54 41.97 -6.78
C LYS A 193 5.86 41.34 -7.24
N ASN A 194 6.34 40.33 -6.54
CA ASN A 194 7.65 39.71 -6.84
C ASN A 194 7.54 38.42 -7.67
N LEU A 195 6.39 37.75 -7.66
CA LEU A 195 6.19 36.47 -8.37
C LEU A 195 5.38 36.61 -9.66
N ILE A 196 4.56 37.65 -9.80
CA ILE A 196 3.82 37.95 -11.03
C ILE A 196 4.58 39.09 -11.72
N MET A 197 5.31 38.77 -12.79
CA MET A 197 5.99 39.74 -13.65
C MET A 197 5.01 40.35 -14.65
#